data_AF-A0A962AF69-F1
#
_entry.id   AF-A0A962AF69-F1
#
_cell.length_a   1.000
_cell.length_b   1.000
_cell.length_c   1.000
_cell.angle_alpha   90.00
_cell.angle_beta   90.00
_cell.angle_gamma   90.00
#
_symmetry.space_group_name_H-M   'P 1'
#
loop_
_entity.id
_entity.type
_entity.pdbx_description
1 polymer ?
#
loop_
_entity_poly.entity_id
_entity_poly.type
_entity_poly.pdbx_seq_one_letter_code
_entity_poly.pdbx_strand_id
1 'polypeptide(L)'
;MDALVRNLKIVWRAESIVADARMKTMARRSALWVAAAGLALFGYVMCNIAVFFALQPSLGPMWAAAIVGGGNFVIAGLLALVAARAQPGREVELAQEVRDMALAELETEARAIQAQFVGVRDDLRGLQRSFGNFVRHPLDNALPQLIVPLAGLVLKALRKGETPKA
;
A
#
# COMPACT_ATOMS: atom_id res chain seq x y z
N MET A 1 -21.97 19.60 13.95
CA MET A 1 -21.10 19.39 12.77
C MET A 1 -20.17 20.58 12.51
N ASP A 2 -20.54 21.80 12.93
CA ASP A 2 -19.73 23.02 12.72
C ASP A 2 -18.36 23.03 13.39
N ALA A 3 -18.20 22.33 14.52
CA ALA A 3 -16.90 22.24 15.20
C ALA A 3 -15.85 21.45 14.41
N LEU A 4 -16.26 20.37 13.73
CA LEU A 4 -15.38 19.54 12.91
C LEU A 4 -14.94 20.29 11.66
N VAL A 5 -15.87 20.95 10.96
CA VAL A 5 -15.56 21.76 9.77
C VAL A 5 -14.64 22.92 10.12
N ARG A 6 -14.88 23.59 11.27
CA ARG A 6 -14.02 24.67 11.76
C ARG A 6 -12.60 24.18 12.06
N ASN A 7 -12.46 23.07 12.77
CA ASN A 7 -11.15 22.50 13.10
C ASN A 7 -10.40 22.05 11.84
N LEU A 8 -11.08 21.40 10.89
CA LEU A 8 -10.48 20.98 9.62
C LEU A 8 -9.98 22.17 8.80
N LYS A 9 -10.75 23.26 8.78
CA LYS A 9 -10.38 24.50 8.09
C LYS A 9 -9.17 25.20 8.74
N ILE A 10 -9.07 25.14 10.07
CA ILE A 10 -7.92 25.67 10.81
C ILE A 10 -6.66 24.86 10.50
N VAL A 11 -6.74 23.52 10.54
CA VAL A 11 -5.63 22.63 10.19
C VAL A 11 -5.17 22.86 8.75
N TRP A 12 -6.10 22.91 7.80
CA TRP A 12 -5.78 23.11 6.39
C TRP A 12 -5.13 24.48 6.12
N ARG A 13 -5.58 25.54 6.81
CA ARG A 13 -4.97 26.88 6.74
C ARG A 13 -3.55 26.87 7.29
N ALA A 14 -3.32 26.20 8.42
CA ALA A 14 -2.01 26.08 9.03
C ALA A 14 -1.05 25.30 8.11
N GLU A 15 -1.48 24.16 7.56
CA GLU A 15 -0.68 23.37 6.62
C GLU A 15 -0.38 24.13 5.33
N SER A 16 -1.33 24.91 4.79
CA SER A 16 -1.08 25.72 3.59
C SER A 16 -0.02 26.80 3.81
N ILE A 17 0.02 27.42 5.00
CA ILE A 17 1.00 28.46 5.32
C ILE A 17 2.40 27.85 5.47
N VAL A 18 2.49 26.69 6.11
CA VAL A 18 3.76 25.95 6.25
C VAL A 18 4.26 25.45 4.90
N ALA A 19 3.37 24.95 4.04
CA ALA A 19 3.69 24.51 2.69
C ALA A 19 4.22 25.67 1.83
N ASP A 20 3.56 26.83 1.84
CA ASP A 20 4.00 28.02 1.10
C ASP A 20 5.37 28.53 1.56
N ALA A 21 5.62 28.53 2.87
CA ALA A 21 6.91 28.94 3.42
C ALA A 21 8.05 28.00 2.98
N ARG A 22 7.80 26.68 3.00
CA ARG A 22 8.74 25.67 2.51
C ARG A 22 8.94 25.78 1.00
N MET A 23 7.89 26.01 0.21
CA MET A 23 7.99 26.16 -1.24
C MET A 23 8.82 27.37 -1.65
N LYS A 24 8.63 28.54 -1.03
CA LYS A 24 9.41 29.74 -1.36
C LYS A 24 10.89 29.61 -1.02
N THR A 25 11.21 28.98 0.11
CA THR A 25 12.59 28.75 0.53
C THR A 25 13.27 27.66 -0.30
N MET A 26 12.55 26.58 -0.62
CA MET A 26 13.05 25.55 -1.54
C MET A 26 13.24 26.09 -2.96
N ALA A 27 12.30 26.88 -3.49
CA ALA A 27 12.39 27.45 -4.83
C ALA A 27 13.55 28.44 -5.01
N ARG A 28 13.79 29.32 -4.02
CA ARG A 28 14.94 30.23 -4.05
C ARG A 28 16.25 29.49 -3.92
N ARG A 29 16.32 28.50 -3.01
CA ARG A 29 17.53 27.71 -2.79
C ARG A 29 17.83 26.82 -4.00
N SER A 30 16.81 26.21 -4.62
CA SER A 30 16.97 25.39 -5.82
C SER A 30 17.42 26.21 -7.01
N ALA A 31 16.87 27.41 -7.22
CA ALA A 31 17.29 28.29 -8.32
C ALA A 31 18.78 28.67 -8.21
N LEU A 32 19.25 29.02 -7.01
CA LEU A 32 20.67 29.31 -6.76
C LEU A 32 21.54 28.06 -6.95
N TRP A 33 21.10 26.88 -6.51
CA TRP A 33 21.82 25.63 -6.72
C TRP A 33 21.91 25.23 -8.19
N VAL A 34 20.83 25.41 -8.96
CA VAL A 34 20.82 25.14 -10.41
C VAL A 34 21.77 26.09 -11.12
N ALA A 35 21.74 27.38 -10.79
CA ALA A 35 22.67 28.36 -11.34
C ALA A 35 24.13 28.02 -11.00
N ALA A 36 24.41 27.68 -9.73
CA ALA A 36 25.74 27.27 -9.28
C ALA A 36 26.22 25.98 -9.96
N ALA A 37 25.35 24.97 -10.07
CA ALA A 37 25.67 23.70 -10.74
C ALA A 37 25.93 23.91 -12.23
N GLY A 38 25.14 24.77 -12.90
CA GLY A 38 25.37 25.14 -14.29
C GLY A 38 26.72 25.83 -14.49
N LEU A 39 27.06 26.79 -13.62
CA LEU A 39 28.35 27.48 -13.68
C LEU A 39 29.51 26.52 -13.37
N ALA A 40 29.35 25.64 -12.39
CA ALA A 40 30.35 24.62 -12.06
C ALA A 40 30.59 23.65 -13.23
N LEU A 41 29.52 23.20 -13.91
CA LEU A 41 29.63 22.35 -15.10
C LEU A 41 30.37 23.07 -16.23
N PHE A 42 29.99 24.32 -16.50
CA PHE A 42 30.65 25.12 -17.53
C PHE A 42 32.14 25.34 -17.20
N GLY A 43 32.46 25.71 -15.96
CA GLY A 43 33.82 25.87 -15.49
C GLY A 43 34.62 24.57 -15.56
N TYR A 44 34.02 23.43 -15.23
CA TYR A 44 34.65 22.12 -15.33
C TYR A 44 35.03 21.77 -16.77
N VAL A 45 34.13 22.02 -17.73
CA VAL A 45 34.41 21.83 -19.17
C VAL A 45 35.54 22.74 -19.63
N MET A 46 35.51 24.03 -19.28
CA MET A 46 36.56 24.97 -19.66
C MET A 46 37.91 24.64 -19.03
N CYS A 47 37.94 24.17 -17.79
CA CYS A 47 39.16 23.72 -17.14
C CYS A 47 39.77 22.52 -17.86
N ASN A 48 38.94 21.56 -18.29
CA ASN A 48 39.39 20.42 -19.09
C ASN A 48 40.02 20.85 -20.41
N ILE A 49 39.37 21.78 -21.13
CA ILE A 49 39.90 22.34 -22.37
C ILE A 49 41.24 23.05 -22.09
N ALA A 50 41.32 23.85 -21.03
CA ALA A 50 42.55 24.55 -20.66
C ALA A 50 43.71 23.60 -20.35
N VAL A 51 43.46 22.54 -19.56
CA VAL A 51 44.48 21.51 -19.26
C VAL A 51 44.90 20.79 -20.53
N PHE A 52 43.95 20.44 -21.41
CA PHE A 52 44.25 19.81 -22.69
C PHE A 52 45.18 20.70 -23.54
N PHE A 53 44.84 21.98 -23.73
CA PHE A 53 45.68 22.91 -24.47
C PHE A 53 47.03 23.19 -23.80
N ALA A 54 47.12 23.11 -22.47
CA ALA A 54 48.39 23.25 -21.75
C ALA A 54 49.30 22.02 -21.89
N LEU A 55 48.73 20.81 -22.00
CA LEU A 55 49.48 19.56 -22.18
C LEU A 55 49.81 19.26 -23.64
N GLN A 56 49.00 19.74 -24.59
CA GLN A 56 49.16 19.46 -26.01
C GLN A 56 50.59 19.79 -26.54
N PRO A 57 51.24 20.91 -26.18
CA PRO A 57 52.55 21.27 -26.71
C PRO A 57 53.68 20.35 -26.26
N SER A 58 53.56 19.70 -25.09
CA SER A 58 54.62 18.88 -24.51
C SER A 58 54.47 17.38 -24.80
N LEU A 59 53.24 16.86 -24.78
CA LEU A 59 52.95 15.42 -24.88
C LEU A 59 52.24 15.04 -26.19
N GLY A 60 51.84 16.02 -26.98
CA GLY A 60 51.04 15.82 -28.19
C GLY A 60 49.55 15.56 -27.90
N PRO A 61 48.68 15.65 -28.93
CA PRO A 61 47.22 15.63 -28.74
C PRO A 61 46.69 14.31 -28.16
N MET A 62 47.27 13.18 -28.57
CA MET A 62 46.80 11.85 -28.15
C MET A 62 47.00 11.61 -26.65
N TRP A 63 48.21 11.86 -26.15
CA TRP A 63 48.53 11.67 -24.73
C TRP A 63 47.87 12.73 -23.85
N ALA A 64 47.74 13.97 -24.33
CA ALA A 64 46.99 15.01 -23.62
C ALA A 64 45.52 14.60 -23.40
N ALA A 65 44.83 14.10 -24.44
CA ALA A 65 43.46 13.62 -24.32
C ALA A 65 43.35 12.42 -23.37
N ALA A 66 44.29 11.48 -23.44
CA ALA A 66 44.31 10.30 -22.58
C ALA A 66 44.46 10.67 -21.09
N ILE A 67 45.36 11.60 -20.77
CA ILE A 67 45.60 12.04 -19.39
C ILE A 67 44.39 12.82 -18.85
N VAL A 68 43.86 13.77 -19.63
CA VAL A 68 42.70 14.57 -19.23
C VAL A 68 41.46 13.68 -19.04
N GLY A 69 41.18 12.81 -20.01
CA GLY A 69 40.08 11.85 -19.93
C GLY A 69 40.25 10.87 -18.77
N GLY A 70 41.44 10.30 -18.61
CA GLY A 70 41.77 9.40 -17.51
C GLY A 70 41.60 10.06 -16.14
N GLY A 71 42.05 11.31 -15.99
CA GLY A 71 41.85 12.10 -14.77
C GLY A 71 40.37 12.28 -14.43
N ASN A 72 39.54 12.60 -15.43
CA ASN A 72 38.09 12.71 -15.23
C ASN A 72 37.46 11.38 -14.79
N PHE A 73 37.89 10.24 -15.35
CA PHE A 73 37.42 8.92 -14.92
C PHE A 73 37.81 8.61 -13.48
N VAL A 74 39.03 8.99 -13.06
CA VAL A 74 39.46 8.84 -11.66
C VAL A 74 38.59 9.68 -10.74
N ILE A 75 38.36 10.96 -11.07
CA ILE A 75 37.47 11.85 -10.29
C ILE A 75 36.05 11.29 -10.22
N ALA A 76 35.50 10.82 -11.34
CA ALA A 76 34.18 10.22 -11.41
C ALA A 76 34.09 8.95 -10.54
N GLY A 77 35.12 8.09 -10.57
CA GLY A 77 35.21 6.91 -9.73
C GLY A 77 35.24 7.24 -8.24
N LEU A 78 36.01 8.27 -7.84
CA LEU A 78 36.05 8.75 -6.45
C LEU A 78 34.69 9.31 -6.01
N LEU A 79 34.03 10.13 -6.84
CA LEU A 79 32.70 10.65 -6.56
C LEU A 79 31.66 9.52 -6.47
N ALA A 80 31.73 8.52 -7.35
CA ALA A 80 30.86 7.35 -7.29
C ALA A 80 31.08 6.53 -6.00
N LEU A 81 32.33 6.38 -5.55
CA LEU A 81 32.64 5.72 -4.29
C LEU A 81 32.08 6.49 -3.08
N VAL A 82 32.22 7.82 -3.08
CA VAL A 82 31.64 8.68 -2.04
C VAL A 82 30.12 8.60 -2.06
N ALA A 83 29.50 8.67 -3.25
CA ALA A 83 28.06 8.55 -3.42
C ALA A 83 27.55 7.18 -2.96
N ALA A 84 28.26 6.10 -3.26
CA ALA A 84 27.92 4.75 -2.82
C ALA A 84 28.02 4.60 -1.29
N ARG A 85 28.84 5.41 -0.62
CA ARG A 85 28.97 5.43 0.85
C ARG A 85 28.05 6.42 1.54
N ALA A 86 27.44 7.36 0.81
CA ALA A 86 26.44 8.26 1.34
C ALA A 86 25.15 7.47 1.62
N GLN A 87 25.01 6.92 2.82
CA GLN A 87 23.81 6.20 3.23
C GLN A 87 22.57 7.13 3.20
N PRO A 88 21.37 6.58 2.90
CA PRO A 88 20.11 7.30 3.06
C PRO A 88 20.06 7.84 4.50
N GLY A 89 19.79 9.14 4.66
CA GLY A 89 19.89 9.77 5.97
C GLY A 89 19.02 9.06 7.03
N ARG A 90 19.39 9.19 8.31
CA ARG A 90 18.67 8.62 9.46
C ARG A 90 17.16 8.89 9.46
N GLU A 91 16.71 9.95 8.78
CA GLU A 91 15.30 10.26 8.56
C GLU A 91 14.59 9.25 7.64
N VAL A 92 15.27 8.73 6.62
CA VAL A 92 14.73 7.69 5.73
C VAL A 92 14.66 6.36 6.45
N GLU A 93 15.65 6.03 7.27
CA GLU A 93 15.67 4.82 8.10
C GLU A 93 14.53 4.84 9.13
N LEU A 94 14.37 5.94 9.87
CA LEU A 94 13.24 6.12 10.80
C LEU A 94 11.88 6.08 10.08
N ALA A 95 11.77 6.66 8.89
CA ALA A 95 10.53 6.59 8.10
C ALA A 95 10.24 5.16 7.62
N GLN A 96 11.27 4.37 7.30
CA GLN A 96 11.13 2.96 6.96
C GLN A 96 10.68 2.16 8.18
N GLU A 97 11.32 2.35 9.34
CA GLU A 97 10.93 1.69 10.59
C GLU A 97 9.47 1.99 10.96
N VAL A 98 9.05 3.26 10.90
CA VAL A 98 7.66 3.65 11.21
C VAL A 98 6.66 3.02 10.23
N ARG A 99 6.97 3.00 8.94
CA ARG A 99 6.13 2.34 7.94
C ARG A 99 6.04 0.84 8.20
N ASP A 100 7.17 0.20 8.50
CA ASP A 100 7.23 -1.24 8.70
C ASP A 100 6.49 -1.64 10.00
N MET A 101 6.56 -0.82 11.05
CA MET A 101 5.73 -0.97 12.26
C MET A 101 4.23 -0.86 11.95
N ALA A 102 3.83 0.16 11.17
CA ALA A 102 2.43 0.33 10.78
C ALA A 102 1.91 -0.84 9.91
N LEU A 103 2.75 -1.37 9.02
CA LEU A 103 2.42 -2.55 8.22
C LEU A 103 2.27 -3.80 9.09
N ALA A 104 3.14 -4.00 10.08
CA ALA A 104 3.06 -5.12 11.02
C ALA A 104 1.77 -5.07 11.87
N GLU A 105 1.36 -3.88 12.30
CA GLU A 105 0.11 -3.67 13.03
C GLU A 105 -1.12 -3.99 12.15
N LEU A 106 -1.14 -3.49 10.91
CA LEU A 106 -2.18 -3.83 9.93
C LEU A 106 -2.25 -5.33 9.63
N GLU A 107 -1.11 -6.01 9.54
CA GLU A 107 -1.08 -7.45 9.30
C GLU A 107 -1.65 -8.24 10.49
N THR A 108 -1.41 -7.75 11.71
CA THR A 108 -1.98 -8.32 12.95
C THR A 108 -3.49 -8.13 12.99
N GLU A 109 -3.98 -6.94 12.66
CA GLU A 109 -5.41 -6.64 12.61
C GLU A 109 -6.12 -7.41 11.49
N ALA A 110 -5.49 -7.54 10.32
CA ALA A 110 -6.01 -8.35 9.21
C ALA A 110 -6.14 -9.84 9.60
N ARG A 111 -5.15 -10.40 10.32
CA ARG A 111 -5.23 -11.78 10.84
C ARG A 111 -6.36 -11.92 11.86
N ALA A 112 -6.55 -10.95 12.74
CA ALA A 112 -7.64 -10.97 13.71
C ALA A 112 -9.02 -10.95 13.02
N ILE A 113 -9.19 -10.10 12.00
CA ILE A 113 -10.42 -10.05 11.19
C ILE A 113 -10.64 -11.36 10.44
N GLN A 114 -9.59 -11.95 9.85
CA GLN A 114 -9.69 -13.23 9.15
C GLN A 114 -10.09 -14.36 10.11
N ALA A 115 -9.54 -14.40 11.31
CA ALA A 115 -9.90 -15.38 12.33
C ALA A 115 -11.36 -15.25 12.77
N GLN A 116 -11.85 -14.01 12.98
CA GLN A 116 -13.26 -13.76 13.27
C GLN A 116 -14.17 -14.23 12.11
N PHE A 117 -13.77 -13.97 10.86
CA PHE A 117 -14.56 -14.38 9.70
C PHE A 117 -14.62 -15.91 9.51
N VAL A 118 -13.51 -16.61 9.76
CA VAL A 118 -13.47 -18.09 9.76
C VAL A 118 -14.36 -18.65 10.87
N GLY A 119 -14.28 -18.10 12.08
CA GLY A 119 -15.14 -18.50 13.20
C GLY A 119 -16.62 -18.36 12.87
N VAL A 120 -17.05 -17.20 12.34
CA VAL A 120 -18.44 -16.97 11.93
C VAL A 120 -18.89 -17.96 10.84
N ARG A 121 -18.03 -18.26 9.86
CA ARG A 121 -18.34 -19.23 8.79
C ARG A 121 -18.52 -20.64 9.35
N ASP A 122 -17.68 -21.04 10.31
CA ASP A 122 -17.73 -22.37 10.91
C ASP A 122 -18.93 -22.52 11.84
N ASP A 123 -19.31 -21.47 12.57
CA ASP A 123 -20.54 -21.41 13.36
C ASP A 123 -21.77 -21.58 12.47
N LEU A 124 -21.83 -20.86 11.34
CA LEU A 124 -22.91 -20.99 10.36
C LEU A 124 -22.99 -22.40 9.74
N ARG A 125 -21.84 -23.03 9.44
CA ARG A 125 -21.80 -24.42 8.98
C ARG A 125 -22.24 -25.40 10.06
N GLY A 126 -21.88 -25.16 11.32
CA GLY A 126 -22.31 -25.94 12.47
C GLY A 126 -23.83 -25.89 12.66
N LEU A 127 -24.42 -24.70 12.53
CA LEU A 127 -25.88 -24.52 12.52
C LEU A 127 -26.52 -25.29 11.37
N GLN A 128 -26.02 -25.16 10.13
CA GLN A 128 -26.58 -25.88 8.98
C GLN A 128 -26.51 -27.41 9.16
N ARG A 129 -25.43 -27.95 9.73
CA ARG A 129 -25.33 -29.39 10.03
C ARG A 129 -26.32 -29.82 11.12
N SER A 130 -26.50 -28.99 12.15
CA SER A 130 -27.46 -29.24 13.22
C SER A 130 -28.89 -29.25 12.67
N PHE A 131 -29.26 -28.29 11.82
CA PHE A 131 -30.53 -28.31 11.11
C PHE A 131 -30.66 -29.50 10.14
N GLY A 132 -29.61 -29.84 9.40
CA GLY A 132 -29.62 -30.97 8.46
C GLY A 132 -29.83 -32.33 9.12
N ASN A 133 -29.17 -32.59 10.26
CA ASN A 133 -29.41 -33.79 11.06
C ASN A 133 -30.78 -33.77 11.74
N PHE A 134 -31.24 -32.59 12.19
CA PHE A 134 -32.56 -32.44 12.80
C PHE A 134 -33.71 -32.54 11.80
N VAL A 135 -33.49 -32.39 10.49
CA VAL A 135 -34.53 -32.66 9.46
C VAL A 135 -34.53 -34.14 9.06
N ARG A 136 -33.36 -34.79 9.01
CA ARG A 136 -33.27 -36.21 8.64
C ARG A 136 -33.82 -37.13 9.72
N HIS A 137 -33.64 -36.82 11.01
CA HIS A 137 -34.06 -37.68 12.12
C HIS A 137 -35.58 -37.74 12.42
N PRO A 138 -36.38 -36.66 12.36
CA PRO A 138 -37.82 -36.72 12.60
C PRO A 138 -38.59 -37.21 11.38
N LEU A 139 -38.06 -37.06 10.16
CA LEU A 139 -38.69 -37.63 8.98
C LEU A 139 -38.57 -39.17 9.02
N ASP A 140 -37.38 -39.75 9.14
CA ASP A 140 -37.27 -41.21 9.11
C ASP A 140 -37.89 -41.92 10.33
N ASN A 141 -37.91 -41.29 11.51
CA ASN A 141 -38.37 -41.95 12.74
C ASN A 141 -39.81 -41.59 13.17
N ALA A 142 -40.40 -40.50 12.67
CA ALA A 142 -41.79 -40.12 13.00
C ALA A 142 -42.78 -40.23 11.82
N LEU A 143 -42.31 -40.36 10.57
CA LEU A 143 -43.20 -40.55 9.41
C LEU A 143 -44.06 -41.83 9.47
N PRO A 144 -43.61 -42.99 10.01
CA PRO A 144 -44.45 -44.19 9.97
C PRO A 144 -45.65 -44.17 10.94
N GLN A 145 -45.66 -43.32 11.98
CA GLN A 145 -46.68 -43.39 13.05
C GLN A 145 -47.70 -42.24 13.06
N LEU A 146 -47.44 -41.12 12.40
CA LEU A 146 -48.35 -39.96 12.37
C LEU A 146 -49.16 -39.80 11.07
N ILE A 147 -48.75 -40.46 9.98
CA ILE A 147 -49.42 -40.33 8.67
C ILE A 147 -50.73 -41.14 8.60
N VAL A 148 -50.83 -42.27 9.33
CA VAL A 148 -52.02 -43.15 9.30
C VAL A 148 -53.30 -42.49 9.86
N PRO A 149 -53.30 -41.81 11.03
CA PRO A 149 -54.55 -41.26 11.58
C PRO A 149 -55.03 -39.99 10.84
N LEU A 150 -54.13 -39.17 10.29
CA LEU A 150 -54.51 -37.92 9.60
C LEU A 150 -55.09 -38.16 8.20
N ALA A 151 -54.51 -39.10 7.44
CA ALA A 151 -55.07 -39.47 6.14
C ALA A 151 -56.48 -40.05 6.26
N GLY A 152 -56.74 -40.86 7.29
CA GLY A 152 -58.06 -41.42 7.58
C GLY A 152 -59.10 -40.37 8.00
N LEU A 153 -58.69 -39.34 8.75
CA LEU A 153 -59.58 -38.25 9.16
C LEU A 153 -59.98 -37.34 7.98
N VAL A 154 -59.05 -37.04 7.07
CA VAL A 154 -59.35 -36.25 5.87
C VAL A 154 -60.25 -37.04 4.91
N LEU A 155 -59.97 -38.33 4.68
CA LEU A 155 -60.84 -39.21 3.86
C LEU A 155 -62.23 -39.40 4.48
N LYS A 156 -62.34 -39.50 5.82
CA LYS A 156 -63.64 -39.64 6.50
C LYS A 156 -64.44 -38.33 6.52
N ALA A 157 -63.78 -37.18 6.57
CA ALA A 157 -64.43 -35.88 6.44
C ALA A 157 -64.96 -35.66 5.01
N LEU A 158 -64.21 -36.07 3.99
CA LEU A 158 -64.65 -36.00 2.59
C LEU A 158 -65.81 -36.97 2.30
N ARG A 159 -65.75 -38.21 2.78
CA ARG A 159 -66.80 -39.22 2.54
C ARG A 159 -68.11 -38.96 3.29
N LYS A 160 -68.12 -38.08 4.29
CA LYS A 160 -69.33 -37.70 5.05
C LYS A 160 -70.04 -36.48 4.44
N GLY A 161 -69.47 -35.86 3.40
CA GLY A 161 -70.05 -34.70 2.70
C GLY A 161 -71.00 -35.01 1.54
N GLU A 162 -71.07 -36.27 1.06
CA GLU A 162 -71.95 -36.72 -0.03
C GLU A 162 -72.72 -37.96 0.47
N THR A 163 -74.05 -38.08 0.63
CA THR A 163 -75.31 -37.36 0.34
C THR A 163 -76.40 -38.10 1.17
N PRO A 164 -77.58 -37.53 1.55
CA PRO A 164 -78.65 -37.28 0.57
C PRO A 164 -79.50 -36.02 0.83
N LYS A 165 -79.89 -35.34 -0.25
CA LYS A 165 -81.16 -34.63 -0.32
C LYS A 165 -81.92 -35.20 -1.52
N ALA A 166 -83.19 -35.52 -1.28
CA ALA A 166 -84.19 -35.90 -2.28
C ALA A 166 -84.28 -34.88 -3.42
#